data_AF-A0A430Q0X6-F1
#
_entry.id   AF-A0A430Q0X6-F1
#
_cell.length_a   1.000
_cell.length_b   1.000
_cell.length_c   1.000
_cell.angle_alpha   90.00
_cell.angle_beta   90.00
_cell.angle_gamma   90.00
#
_symmetry.space_group_name_H-M   'P 1'
#
loop_
_entity.id
_entity.type
_entity.pdbx_description
1 polymer ?
#
loop_
_entity_poly.entity_id
_entity_poly.type
_entity_poly.pdbx_seq_one_letter_code
_entity_poly.pdbx_strand_id
1 'polypeptide(L)'
;LTGLLNNLNMIKHVMIEPRSSVGLDDWLEEFYTSVNQNVPNAKLKSRRKSNDQANNNESPSLNGKFLMLNKSGSIIFAVCRGKVSEGLDFADSYARLVIAIGIPYPAFTNPQVQQKREFNDALYKSSAKMACTDKHIRSPLQNLNSSVEKYDTNDDITSSTSNVSSPRRRKVLSGSEWYDAQAYRALNQALGRCIRHANDWGSILLADARFVEQSSRYMCGISRWIRSRVNHHCSWDSLECQLQSFVKSHETEEKVERQVEDLDEIFA
;
A
#
# COMPACT_ATOMS: atom_id res chain seq x y z
N LEU A 1 28.79 9.65 9.32
CA LEU A 1 27.33 9.71 9.10
C LEU A 1 26.93 11.16 8.94
N THR A 2 26.07 11.50 7.99
CA THR A 2 25.75 12.86 7.53
C THR A 2 25.01 13.77 8.53
N GLY A 3 24.84 13.36 9.79
CA GLY A 3 24.11 14.15 10.82
C GLY A 3 22.60 14.27 10.61
N LEU A 4 22.07 13.85 9.45
CA LEU A 4 20.67 14.04 9.06
C LEU A 4 19.67 13.43 10.04
N LEU A 5 19.94 12.23 10.56
CA LEU A 5 19.07 11.59 11.56
C LEU A 5 19.02 12.37 12.87
N ASN A 6 20.13 12.99 13.28
CA ASN A 6 20.17 13.79 14.49
C ASN A 6 19.32 15.06 14.30
N ASN A 7 19.47 15.73 13.16
CA ASN A 7 18.66 16.90 12.81
C ASN A 7 17.17 16.55 12.76
N LEU A 8 16.81 15.40 12.17
CA LEU A 8 15.44 14.95 12.13
C LEU A 8 14.90 14.63 13.53
N ASN A 9 15.72 14.02 14.37
CA ASN A 9 15.34 13.68 15.75
C ASN A 9 15.18 14.92 16.64
N MET A 10 15.67 16.09 16.24
CA MET A 10 15.36 17.36 16.92
C MET A 10 13.92 17.84 16.65
N ILE A 11 13.32 17.43 15.53
CA ILE A 11 12.01 17.92 15.08
C ILE A 11 10.91 16.88 15.27
N LYS A 12 11.21 15.61 14.98
CA LYS A 12 10.28 14.48 15.01
C LYS A 12 10.78 13.41 15.96
N HIS A 13 9.86 12.65 16.54
CA HIS A 13 10.23 11.43 17.22
C HIS A 13 10.60 10.36 16.18
N VAL A 14 11.89 10.06 16.06
CA VAL A 14 12.41 9.11 15.07
C VAL A 14 12.45 7.72 15.68
N MET A 15 11.71 6.78 15.07
CA MET A 15 11.64 5.39 15.49
C MET A 15 12.11 4.48 14.37
N ILE A 16 12.79 3.39 14.71
CA ILE A 16 13.27 2.38 13.76
C ILE A 16 12.59 1.05 14.09
N GLU A 17 12.06 0.38 13.08
CA GLU A 17 11.41 -0.92 13.23
C GLU A 17 12.34 -1.94 13.94
N PRO A 18 11.85 -2.61 15.00
CA PRO A 18 12.60 -3.68 15.66
C PRO A 18 12.89 -4.84 14.70
N ARG A 19 14.11 -5.41 14.79
CA ARG A 19 14.51 -6.57 13.95
C ARG A 19 13.75 -7.87 14.28
N SER A 20 13.13 -7.94 15.46
CA SER A 20 12.43 -9.13 15.96
C SER A 20 11.04 -8.77 16.50
N SER A 21 10.25 -9.75 16.91
CA SER A 21 8.94 -9.46 17.54
C SER A 21 9.10 -9.03 18.99
N VAL A 22 10.26 -9.27 19.59
CA VAL A 22 10.52 -8.95 20.98
C VAL A 22 10.49 -7.43 21.13
N GLY A 23 9.62 -6.94 22.01
CA GLY A 23 9.41 -5.51 22.26
C GLY A 23 8.66 -4.75 21.16
N LEU A 24 8.04 -5.45 20.19
CA LEU A 24 7.27 -4.78 19.14
C LEU A 24 6.03 -4.06 19.70
N ASP A 25 5.36 -4.66 20.69
CA ASP A 25 4.16 -4.08 21.29
C ASP A 25 4.50 -2.81 22.09
N ASP A 26 5.55 -2.84 22.90
CA ASP A 26 6.04 -1.66 23.64
C ASP A 26 6.43 -0.53 22.67
N TRP A 27 7.11 -0.88 21.58
CA TRP A 27 7.49 0.06 20.53
C TRP A 27 6.27 0.67 19.82
N LEU A 28 5.21 -0.11 19.59
CA LEU A 28 3.96 0.39 19.03
C LEU A 28 3.21 1.28 20.01
N GLU A 29 3.17 0.92 21.29
CA GLU A 29 2.56 1.74 22.33
C GLU A 29 3.26 3.10 22.44
N GLU A 30 4.61 3.10 22.39
CA GLU A 30 5.41 4.32 22.35
C GLU A 30 5.03 5.20 21.14
N PHE A 31 4.93 4.60 19.95
CA PHE A 31 4.55 5.29 18.72
C PHE A 31 3.13 5.89 18.80
N TYR A 32 2.14 5.11 19.22
CA TYR A 32 0.77 5.60 19.31
C TYR A 32 0.66 6.70 20.36
N THR A 33 1.36 6.58 21.48
CA THR A 33 1.43 7.62 22.51
C THR A 33 2.02 8.91 21.96
N SER A 34 3.13 8.83 21.22
CA SER A 34 3.79 10.01 20.67
C SER A 34 2.97 10.69 19.58
N VAL A 35 2.20 9.96 18.78
CA VAL A 35 1.25 10.55 17.83
C VAL A 35 0.08 11.21 18.57
N ASN A 36 -0.56 10.52 19.51
CA ASN A 36 -1.74 11.02 20.22
C ASN A 36 -1.48 12.30 21.01
N GLN A 37 -0.27 12.49 21.54
CA GLN A 37 0.13 13.74 22.19
C GLN A 37 0.18 14.95 21.25
N ASN A 38 0.32 14.70 19.94
CA ASN A 38 0.49 15.72 18.90
C ASN A 38 -0.76 15.94 18.05
N VAL A 39 -1.82 15.14 18.23
CA VAL A 39 -3.09 15.33 17.52
C VAL A 39 -3.96 16.32 18.31
N PRO A 40 -4.36 17.46 17.73
CA PRO A 40 -5.24 18.42 18.39
C PRO A 40 -6.59 17.75 18.69
N ASN A 41 -6.91 17.60 19.98
CA ASN A 41 -8.15 17.00 20.48
C ASN A 41 -8.42 15.58 19.97
N ALA A 42 -7.52 14.64 20.26
CA ALA A 42 -7.93 13.25 20.39
C ALA A 42 -8.99 13.17 21.51
N LYS A 43 -10.28 13.35 21.22
CA LYS A 43 -11.37 12.83 22.05
C LYS A 43 -10.99 11.36 22.20
N LEU A 44 -10.51 10.94 23.38
CA LEU A 44 -10.25 9.54 23.67
C LEU A 44 -11.59 8.83 23.41
N LYS A 45 -11.78 8.24 22.23
CA LYS A 45 -12.77 7.18 22.02
C LYS A 45 -12.25 5.95 22.75
N SER A 46 -12.24 6.05 24.08
CA SER A 46 -12.16 4.94 25.00
C SER A 46 -13.42 4.12 24.78
N ARG A 47 -13.38 3.26 23.77
CA ARG A 47 -14.23 2.07 23.71
C ARG A 47 -13.67 1.07 24.73
N ARG A 48 -13.69 1.43 26.01
CA ARG A 48 -13.52 0.49 27.10
C ARG A 48 -14.88 -0.13 27.36
N LYS A 49 -14.97 -1.41 27.00
CA LYS A 49 -15.98 -2.32 27.51
C LYS A 49 -15.77 -2.34 29.04
N SER A 50 -16.63 -1.63 29.76
CA SER A 50 -16.66 -1.65 31.22
C SER A 50 -17.12 -3.03 31.67
N ASN A 51 -16.18 -3.81 32.20
CA ASN A 51 -16.37 -4.68 33.35
C ASN A 51 -14.97 -5.12 33.76
N ASP A 52 -14.45 -4.55 34.85
CA ASP A 52 -14.06 -5.34 36.00
C ASP A 52 -13.63 -4.44 37.16
N GLN A 53 -13.99 -4.91 38.35
CA GLN A 53 -13.86 -4.25 39.64
C GLN A 53 -12.41 -4.01 40.04
N ALA A 54 -12.24 -2.96 40.83
CA ALA A 54 -11.02 -2.50 41.44
C ALA A 54 -10.22 -3.61 42.16
N ASN A 55 -8.90 -3.54 42.05
CA ASN A 55 -8.01 -3.72 43.20
C ASN A 55 -6.70 -2.95 43.00
N ASN A 56 -6.29 -2.29 44.09
CA ASN A 56 -5.19 -1.35 44.18
C ASN A 56 -3.81 -2.02 44.24
N ASN A 57 -2.80 -1.19 43.97
CA ASN A 57 -1.37 -1.31 44.31
C ASN A 57 -0.47 -2.00 43.28
N GLU A 58 0.00 -1.20 42.33
CA GLU A 58 1.43 -0.95 42.09
C GLU A 58 1.56 0.10 40.98
N SER A 59 2.01 1.30 41.33
CA SER A 59 2.36 2.33 40.34
C SER A 59 3.75 2.02 39.82
N PRO A 60 3.96 1.71 38.52
CA PRO A 60 5.30 1.67 37.98
C PRO A 60 5.79 3.11 37.84
N SER A 61 6.94 3.38 38.45
CA SER A 61 7.63 4.66 38.50
C SER A 61 7.72 5.34 37.12
N LEU A 62 7.08 6.51 37.03
CA LEU A 62 7.01 7.39 35.87
C LEU A 62 8.32 8.20 35.65
N ASN A 63 9.49 7.55 35.69
CA ASN A 63 10.79 8.25 35.72
C ASN A 63 11.55 8.32 34.37
N GLY A 64 10.88 8.10 33.23
CA GLY A 64 11.52 8.19 31.90
C GLY A 64 10.84 9.06 30.84
N LYS A 65 9.61 9.56 31.05
CA LYS A 65 8.73 10.08 29.98
C LYS A 65 8.75 11.61 29.76
N PHE A 66 9.81 12.34 30.15
CA PHE A 66 9.84 13.82 30.08
C PHE A 66 10.84 14.42 29.07
N LEU A 67 11.00 13.85 27.86
CA LEU A 67 11.81 14.48 26.79
C LEU A 67 11.09 14.65 25.45
N MET A 68 9.76 14.52 25.43
CA MET A 68 8.95 14.60 24.21
C MET A 68 8.23 15.96 24.03
N LEU A 69 8.46 16.95 24.89
CA LEU A 69 7.61 18.14 24.97
C LEU A 69 7.65 19.11 23.76
N ASN A 70 8.56 18.93 22.79
CA ASN A 70 8.75 19.89 21.68
C ASN A 70 8.79 19.26 20.28
N LYS A 71 8.53 17.97 20.12
CA LYS A 71 8.60 17.29 18.81
C LYS A 71 7.22 17.19 18.18
N SER A 72 7.09 17.62 16.92
CA SER A 72 5.79 17.63 16.21
C SER A 72 5.49 16.26 15.60
N GLY A 73 5.01 15.31 16.40
CA GLY A 73 4.66 13.97 15.91
C GLY A 73 5.88 13.07 15.66
N SER A 74 5.67 11.98 14.92
CA SER A 74 6.61 10.85 14.84
C SER A 74 6.87 10.39 13.41
N ILE A 75 8.04 9.80 13.18
CA ILE A 75 8.41 9.13 11.92
C ILE A 75 8.94 7.74 12.24
N ILE A 76 8.48 6.75 11.47
CA ILE A 76 8.94 5.37 11.55
C ILE A 76 9.78 5.05 10.31
N PHE A 77 10.96 4.50 10.53
CA PHE A 77 11.72 3.78 9.50
C PHE A 77 11.39 2.30 9.58
N ALA A 78 10.66 1.81 8.58
CA ALA A 78 10.32 0.40 8.43
C ALA A 78 10.95 -0.19 7.17
N VAL A 79 11.06 -1.51 7.12
CA VAL A 79 11.58 -2.24 5.97
C VAL A 79 10.43 -2.94 5.27
N CYS A 80 10.37 -2.89 3.93
CA CYS A 80 9.41 -3.68 3.17
C CYS A 80 9.62 -5.18 3.45
N ARG A 81 8.54 -5.93 3.63
CA ARG A 81 8.54 -7.32 4.14
C ARG A 81 8.91 -7.45 5.62
N GLY A 82 9.05 -6.33 6.31
CA GLY A 82 9.04 -6.26 7.76
C GLY A 82 7.61 -6.33 8.30
N LYS A 83 7.50 -6.52 9.61
CA LYS A 83 6.22 -6.67 10.31
C LYS A 83 5.39 -5.41 10.24
N VAL A 84 6.04 -4.26 10.37
CA VAL A 84 5.38 -2.95 10.33
C VAL A 84 4.76 -2.70 8.95
N SER A 85 5.47 -3.07 7.88
CA SER A 85 5.01 -2.84 6.50
C SER A 85 3.93 -3.79 5.99
N GLU A 86 3.78 -4.98 6.61
CA GLU A 86 2.82 -6.00 6.17
C GLU A 86 1.66 -6.21 7.15
N GLY A 87 1.95 -6.30 8.44
CA GLY A 87 1.04 -6.86 9.44
C GLY A 87 0.30 -5.84 10.30
N LEU A 88 0.60 -4.55 10.16
CA LEU A 88 0.02 -3.50 10.99
C LEU A 88 -0.78 -2.50 10.16
N ASP A 89 -1.77 -1.88 10.82
CA ASP A 89 -2.63 -0.88 10.23
C ASP A 89 -2.45 0.48 10.93
N PHE A 90 -2.20 1.53 10.12
CA PHE A 90 -2.01 2.90 10.59
C PHE A 90 -3.09 3.78 9.95
N ALA A 91 -4.30 3.73 10.50
CA ALA A 91 -5.41 4.56 10.06
C ALA A 91 -5.25 6.02 10.53
N ASP A 92 -5.92 6.93 9.84
CA ASP A 92 -6.12 8.30 10.30
C ASP A 92 -4.79 9.04 10.60
N SER A 93 -4.68 9.58 11.81
CA SER A 93 -3.53 10.36 12.26
C SER A 93 -2.25 9.53 12.41
N TYR A 94 -2.33 8.20 12.41
CA TYR A 94 -1.18 7.34 12.64
C TYR A 94 -0.28 7.16 11.40
N ALA A 95 -0.76 7.46 10.19
CA ALA A 95 0.11 7.52 9.00
C ALA A 95 -0.46 8.41 7.90
N ARG A 96 -0.45 9.74 8.07
CA ARG A 96 -0.86 10.68 7.02
C ARG A 96 0.07 10.73 5.80
N LEU A 97 1.30 10.21 5.92
CA LEU A 97 2.29 10.17 4.85
C LEU A 97 3.04 8.83 4.85
N VAL A 98 3.03 8.13 3.72
CA VAL A 98 3.88 6.96 3.46
C VAL A 98 4.85 7.29 2.35
N ILE A 99 6.15 7.09 2.61
CA ILE A 99 7.21 7.27 1.63
C ILE A 99 7.83 5.91 1.34
N ALA A 100 7.67 5.42 0.11
CA ALA A 100 8.39 4.25 -0.37
C ALA A 100 9.65 4.69 -1.10
N ILE A 101 10.81 4.29 -0.57
CA ILE A 101 12.12 4.57 -1.17
C ILE A 101 12.54 3.35 -1.97
N GLY A 102 12.53 3.49 -3.30
CA GLY A 102 12.86 2.41 -4.21
C GLY A 102 11.80 1.31 -4.34
N ILE A 103 12.15 0.27 -5.09
CA ILE A 103 11.33 -0.93 -5.30
C ILE A 103 11.98 -2.11 -4.57
N PRO A 104 11.28 -2.80 -3.64
CA PRO A 104 11.85 -3.80 -2.75
C PRO A 104 12.02 -5.16 -3.43
N TYR A 105 12.91 -5.20 -4.42
CA TYR A 105 13.28 -6.43 -5.11
C TYR A 105 13.93 -7.44 -4.15
N PRO A 106 13.56 -8.75 -4.21
CA PRO A 106 14.34 -9.78 -3.55
C PRO A 106 15.80 -9.75 -4.04
N ALA A 107 16.76 -10.13 -3.19
CA ALA A 107 18.14 -10.26 -3.63
C ALA A 107 18.25 -11.25 -4.81
N PHE A 108 18.74 -10.77 -5.96
CA PHE A 108 18.88 -11.59 -7.17
C PHE A 108 19.89 -12.75 -7.00
N THR A 109 20.85 -12.58 -6.09
CA THR A 109 21.87 -13.57 -5.73
C THR A 109 21.37 -14.64 -4.76
N ASN A 110 20.15 -14.51 -4.22
CA ASN A 110 19.60 -15.53 -3.33
C ASN A 110 19.31 -16.83 -4.12
N PRO A 111 19.88 -17.99 -3.72
CA PRO A 111 19.70 -19.24 -4.45
C PRO A 111 18.24 -19.65 -4.63
N GLN A 112 17.37 -19.41 -3.65
CA GLN A 112 15.93 -19.73 -3.75
C GLN A 112 15.25 -18.86 -4.80
N VAL A 113 15.65 -17.59 -4.91
CA VAL A 113 15.11 -16.66 -5.92
C VAL A 113 15.56 -17.09 -7.31
N GLN A 114 16.83 -17.46 -7.48
CA GLN A 114 17.36 -17.95 -8.75
C GLN A 114 16.66 -19.23 -9.20
N GLN A 115 16.64 -20.25 -8.33
CA GLN A 115 15.99 -21.53 -8.59
C GLN A 115 14.52 -21.36 -8.93
N LYS A 116 13.79 -20.51 -8.19
CA LYS A 116 12.37 -20.27 -8.45
C LYS A 116 12.13 -19.61 -9.81
N ARG A 117 13.00 -18.67 -10.21
CA ARG A 117 12.91 -18.00 -11.52
C ARG A 117 13.18 -18.98 -12.66
N GLU A 118 14.26 -19.75 -12.56
CA GLU A 118 14.62 -20.78 -13.54
C GLU A 118 13.52 -21.83 -13.69
N PHE A 119 12.97 -22.29 -12.56
CA PHE A 119 11.83 -23.22 -12.54
C PHE A 119 10.61 -22.65 -13.26
N ASN A 120 10.24 -21.40 -12.96
CA ASN A 120 9.12 -20.73 -13.61
C ASN A 120 9.36 -20.52 -15.12
N ASP A 121 10.59 -20.18 -15.53
CA ASP A 121 10.95 -20.04 -16.94
C ASP A 121 10.86 -21.38 -17.70
N ALA A 122 11.26 -22.48 -17.07
CA ALA A 122 11.12 -23.82 -17.64
C ALA A 122 9.63 -24.19 -17.84
N LEU A 123 8.80 -23.93 -16.84
CA LEU A 123 7.35 -24.16 -16.92
C LEU A 123 6.65 -23.24 -17.93
N TYR A 124 7.10 -21.99 -18.06
CA TYR A 124 6.55 -21.04 -19.02
C TYR A 124 6.78 -21.53 -20.45
N LYS A 125 7.99 -22.04 -20.75
CA LYS A 125 8.36 -22.61 -22.05
C LYS A 125 7.58 -23.89 -22.37
N SER A 126 7.37 -24.78 -21.40
CA SER A 126 6.60 -26.02 -21.61
C SER A 126 5.13 -25.72 -21.86
N SER A 127 4.57 -24.76 -21.12
CA SER A 127 3.19 -24.29 -21.28
C SER A 127 2.94 -23.63 -22.64
N ALA A 128 3.93 -22.92 -23.19
CA ALA A 128 3.87 -22.29 -24.50
C ALA A 128 3.94 -23.31 -25.66
N LYS A 129 4.74 -24.37 -25.54
CA LYS A 129 4.88 -25.42 -26.56
C LYS A 129 3.62 -26.27 -26.71
N MET A 130 2.92 -26.58 -25.62
CA MET A 130 1.64 -27.32 -25.67
C MET A 130 0.49 -26.53 -26.33
N ALA A 131 0.58 -25.20 -26.40
CA ALA A 131 -0.48 -24.37 -27.01
C ALA A 131 -0.39 -24.32 -28.55
N CYS A 132 0.74 -24.69 -29.16
CA CYS A 132 0.90 -24.68 -30.62
C CYS A 132 0.59 -26.02 -31.30
N THR A 133 0.42 -27.11 -30.55
CA THR A 133 0.20 -28.46 -31.08
C THR A 133 -1.27 -28.84 -31.29
N ASP A 134 -2.23 -28.02 -30.83
CA ASP A 134 -3.67 -28.29 -30.91
C ASP A 134 -4.35 -27.79 -32.21
N LYS A 135 -3.56 -27.36 -33.21
CA LYS A 135 -4.09 -26.79 -34.48
C LYS A 135 -4.13 -27.77 -35.67
N HIS A 136 -3.94 -29.07 -35.45
CA HIS A 136 -3.80 -30.02 -36.56
C HIS A 136 -4.61 -31.30 -36.44
N ILE A 137 -5.92 -31.19 -36.16
CA ILE A 137 -6.92 -32.19 -36.60
C ILE A 137 -8.22 -31.46 -37.00
N ARG A 138 -8.29 -30.94 -38.23
CA ARG A 138 -9.57 -30.79 -38.95
C ARG A 138 -9.33 -31.16 -40.41
N SER A 139 -10.03 -32.20 -40.84
CA SER A 139 -10.13 -32.68 -42.22
C SER A 139 -10.78 -31.62 -43.13
N PRO A 140 -10.49 -31.63 -44.44
CA PRO A 140 -10.99 -30.64 -45.38
C PRO A 140 -12.39 -31.03 -45.89
N LEU A 141 -13.41 -30.26 -45.56
CA LEU A 141 -14.67 -30.22 -46.31
C LEU A 141 -15.13 -28.78 -46.52
N GLN A 142 -15.52 -28.53 -47.76
CA GLN A 142 -15.90 -27.29 -48.40
C GLN A 142 -17.06 -26.59 -47.70
N ASN A 143 -17.09 -25.25 -47.67
CA ASN A 143 -18.17 -24.55 -48.37
C ASN A 143 -17.87 -23.07 -48.64
N LEU A 144 -18.18 -22.70 -49.88
CA LEU A 144 -18.42 -21.35 -50.37
C LEU A 144 -19.65 -20.79 -49.63
N ASN A 145 -19.60 -19.52 -49.20
CA ASN A 145 -20.63 -18.56 -49.56
C ASN A 145 -20.16 -17.13 -49.29
N SER A 146 -20.44 -16.32 -50.29
CA SER A 146 -20.12 -14.93 -50.52
C SER A 146 -21.10 -13.97 -49.85
N SER A 147 -20.56 -12.81 -49.46
CA SER A 147 -21.21 -11.49 -49.45
C SER A 147 -22.23 -11.14 -48.35
N VAL A 148 -22.12 -9.87 -47.96
CA VAL A 148 -23.16 -8.93 -47.48
C VAL A 148 -23.07 -8.51 -45.99
N GLU A 149 -22.77 -7.21 -45.86
CA GLU A 149 -23.18 -6.17 -44.89
C GLU A 149 -22.48 -5.93 -43.53
N LYS A 150 -22.09 -4.65 -43.42
CA LYS A 150 -21.86 -3.84 -42.21
C LYS A 150 -23.19 -3.66 -41.46
N TYR A 151 -23.17 -3.46 -40.14
CA TYR A 151 -23.83 -2.34 -39.42
C TYR A 151 -23.48 -2.38 -37.92
N ASP A 152 -23.62 -1.21 -37.29
CA ASP A 152 -23.18 -0.78 -35.97
C ASP A 152 -23.99 -1.32 -34.75
N THR A 153 -23.52 -0.91 -33.57
CA THR A 153 -24.21 -0.60 -32.29
C THR A 153 -24.13 -1.56 -31.09
N ASN A 154 -24.07 -0.88 -29.93
CA ASN A 154 -23.88 -1.35 -28.56
C ASN A 154 -25.11 -2.07 -27.97
N ASP A 155 -24.92 -2.56 -26.74
CA ASP A 155 -25.90 -2.81 -25.68
C ASP A 155 -26.54 -4.23 -25.57
N ASP A 156 -26.00 -4.95 -24.59
CA ASP A 156 -26.66 -5.49 -23.39
C ASP A 156 -27.82 -6.52 -23.46
N ILE A 157 -27.80 -7.41 -22.44
CA ILE A 157 -28.87 -8.30 -21.94
C ILE A 157 -28.97 -9.74 -22.53
N THR A 158 -28.41 -10.66 -21.73
CA THR A 158 -28.94 -11.96 -21.27
C THR A 158 -29.57 -12.94 -22.29
N SER A 159 -28.80 -13.97 -22.65
CA SER A 159 -29.36 -15.30 -22.91
C SER A 159 -28.44 -16.40 -22.37
N SER A 160 -29.01 -17.19 -21.48
CA SER A 160 -28.46 -18.40 -20.88
C SER A 160 -28.16 -19.45 -21.96
N THR A 161 -26.88 -19.58 -22.31
CA THR A 161 -26.34 -20.80 -22.90
C THR A 161 -25.11 -21.20 -22.09
N SER A 162 -25.17 -22.40 -21.53
CA SER A 162 -24.10 -23.04 -20.77
C SER A 162 -22.92 -23.39 -21.67
N ASN A 163 -22.18 -22.38 -22.11
CA ASN A 163 -20.84 -22.56 -22.61
C ASN A 163 -19.97 -22.92 -21.41
N VAL A 164 -19.71 -24.21 -21.23
CA VAL A 164 -18.68 -24.74 -20.34
C VAL A 164 -17.37 -24.08 -20.75
N SER A 165 -17.05 -22.96 -20.09
CA SER A 165 -15.81 -22.24 -20.30
C SER A 165 -14.70 -23.21 -19.98
N SER A 166 -13.91 -23.57 -20.99
CA SER A 166 -12.67 -24.33 -20.83
C SER A 166 -11.93 -23.78 -19.60
N PRO A 167 -11.45 -24.61 -18.66
CA PRO A 167 -10.81 -24.12 -17.46
C PRO A 167 -9.70 -23.15 -17.89
N ARG A 168 -9.80 -21.88 -17.50
CA ARG A 168 -8.79 -20.86 -17.82
C ARG A 168 -7.45 -21.44 -17.39
N ARG A 169 -6.65 -21.93 -18.34
CA ARG A 169 -5.35 -22.54 -18.03
C ARG A 169 -4.57 -21.46 -17.28
N ARG A 170 -4.26 -21.70 -16.01
CA ARG A 170 -3.50 -20.75 -15.20
C ARG A 170 -2.14 -20.59 -15.86
N LYS A 171 -1.97 -19.51 -16.60
CA LYS A 171 -0.70 -19.13 -17.21
C LYS A 171 0.29 -18.93 -16.05
N VAL A 172 1.26 -19.83 -15.94
CA VAL A 172 2.37 -19.69 -15.00
C VAL A 172 3.13 -18.42 -15.41
N LEU A 173 3.53 -17.60 -14.43
CA LEU A 173 4.35 -16.41 -14.70
C LEU A 173 5.77 -16.84 -15.10
N SER A 174 6.39 -16.12 -16.03
CA SER A 174 7.83 -16.25 -16.26
C SER A 174 8.63 -15.88 -15.00
N GLY A 175 9.91 -16.24 -14.96
CA GLY A 175 10.81 -15.90 -13.86
C GLY A 175 10.95 -14.40 -13.66
N SER A 176 10.98 -13.60 -14.74
CA SER A 176 11.00 -12.13 -14.64
C SER A 176 9.68 -11.57 -14.12
N GLU A 177 8.54 -11.99 -14.67
CA GLU A 177 7.21 -11.54 -14.22
C GLU A 177 6.96 -11.89 -12.74
N TRP A 178 7.36 -13.10 -12.32
CA TRP A 178 7.27 -13.49 -10.92
C TRP A 178 8.18 -12.64 -10.02
N TYR A 179 9.40 -12.34 -10.46
CA TYR A 179 10.34 -11.53 -9.70
C TYR A 179 9.83 -10.09 -9.51
N ASP A 180 9.29 -9.48 -10.57
CA ASP A 180 8.61 -8.18 -10.50
C ASP A 180 7.39 -8.26 -9.58
N ALA A 181 6.55 -9.29 -9.71
CA ALA A 181 5.37 -9.47 -8.86
C ALA A 181 5.74 -9.57 -7.37
N GLN A 182 6.85 -10.22 -7.01
CA GLN A 182 7.31 -10.29 -5.62
C GLN A 182 7.73 -8.93 -5.06
N ALA A 183 8.33 -8.07 -5.88
CA ALA A 183 8.72 -6.74 -5.46
C ALA A 183 7.49 -5.83 -5.29
N TYR A 184 6.60 -5.82 -6.29
CA TYR A 184 5.40 -5.00 -6.25
C TYR A 184 4.37 -5.47 -5.23
N ARG A 185 4.31 -6.76 -4.91
CA ARG A 185 3.46 -7.25 -3.81
C ARG A 185 3.87 -6.61 -2.49
N ALA A 186 5.15 -6.66 -2.14
CA ALA A 186 5.66 -6.06 -0.91
C ALA A 186 5.50 -4.53 -0.90
N LEU A 187 5.78 -3.87 -2.03
CA LEU A 187 5.56 -2.44 -2.18
C LEU A 187 4.09 -2.08 -1.94
N ASN A 188 3.17 -2.68 -2.69
CA ASN A 188 1.74 -2.36 -2.58
C ASN A 188 1.16 -2.68 -1.18
N GLN A 189 1.68 -3.70 -0.49
CA GLN A 189 1.30 -3.97 0.90
C GLN A 189 1.67 -2.79 1.82
N ALA A 190 2.89 -2.27 1.67
CA ALA A 190 3.37 -1.11 2.44
C ALA A 190 2.63 0.19 2.07
N LEU A 191 2.31 0.42 0.80
CA LEU A 191 1.59 1.63 0.36
C LEU A 191 0.15 1.67 0.91
N GLY A 192 -0.50 0.51 1.03
CA GLY A 192 -1.87 0.41 1.54
C GLY A 192 -1.97 0.61 3.06
N ARG A 193 -0.91 1.04 3.75
CA ARG A 193 -0.91 1.10 5.21
C ARG A 193 -1.64 2.29 5.81
N CYS A 194 -1.69 3.40 5.05
CA CYS A 194 -2.14 4.73 5.47
C CYS A 194 -3.59 5.12 5.12
N ILE A 195 -4.35 4.26 4.42
CA ILE A 195 -5.74 4.55 4.05
C ILE A 195 -6.58 3.31 4.35
N ARG A 196 -7.53 3.42 5.29
CA ARG A 196 -8.28 2.26 5.79
C ARG A 196 -9.78 2.27 5.56
N HIS A 197 -10.38 3.45 5.43
CA HIS A 197 -11.80 3.59 5.13
C HIS A 197 -12.05 4.72 4.15
N ALA A 198 -13.30 4.84 3.70
CA ALA A 198 -13.71 5.83 2.71
C ALA A 198 -13.44 7.28 3.15
N ASN A 199 -13.52 7.54 4.47
CA ASN A 199 -13.29 8.87 5.06
C ASN A 199 -11.83 9.09 5.50
N ASP A 200 -10.92 8.16 5.16
CA ASP A 200 -9.51 8.27 5.53
C ASP A 200 -8.73 8.87 4.37
N TRP A 201 -7.72 9.68 4.68
CA TRP A 201 -6.86 10.30 3.69
C TRP A 201 -5.39 10.17 4.09
N GLY A 202 -4.54 10.01 3.08
CA GLY A 202 -3.10 9.94 3.26
C GLY A 202 -2.37 10.21 1.96
N SER A 203 -1.22 10.84 2.06
CA SER A 203 -0.31 11.05 0.94
C SER A 203 0.62 9.86 0.80
N ILE A 204 0.84 9.43 -0.45
CA ILE A 204 1.79 8.35 -0.77
C ILE A 204 2.85 8.93 -1.71
N LEU A 205 4.13 8.82 -1.31
CA LEU A 205 5.27 9.24 -2.12
C LEU A 205 6.08 8.03 -2.56
N LEU A 206 6.29 7.92 -3.88
CA LEU A 206 7.15 6.91 -4.49
C LEU A 206 8.47 7.56 -4.90
N ALA A 207 9.50 7.40 -4.07
CA ALA A 207 10.82 7.99 -4.29
C ALA A 207 11.72 7.02 -5.06
N ASP A 208 11.57 7.01 -6.40
CA ASP A 208 12.44 6.30 -7.33
C ASP A 208 12.34 6.90 -8.75
N ALA A 209 13.48 7.21 -9.37
CA ALA A 209 13.53 7.82 -10.71
C ALA A 209 12.88 6.93 -11.79
N ARG A 210 12.88 5.61 -11.61
CA ARG A 210 12.32 4.63 -12.56
C ARG A 210 10.82 4.84 -12.82
N PHE A 211 10.08 5.37 -11.85
CA PHE A 211 8.65 5.67 -12.04
C PHE A 211 8.41 6.83 -13.02
N VAL A 212 9.37 7.74 -13.17
CA VAL A 212 9.31 8.86 -14.11
C VAL A 212 9.97 8.47 -15.43
N GLU A 213 11.20 7.94 -15.39
CA GLU A 213 11.99 7.62 -16.57
C GLU A 213 11.41 6.48 -17.40
N GLN A 214 10.76 5.50 -16.75
CA GLN A 214 10.23 4.28 -17.38
C GLN A 214 8.80 3.99 -16.90
N SER A 215 7.96 5.02 -16.88
CA SER A 215 6.59 4.96 -16.33
C SER A 215 5.76 3.78 -16.87
N SER A 216 5.78 3.53 -18.19
CA SER A 216 5.03 2.41 -18.79
C SER A 216 5.40 1.03 -18.23
N ARG A 217 6.66 0.84 -17.83
CA ARG A 217 7.18 -0.42 -17.27
C ARG A 217 6.94 -0.51 -15.76
N TYR A 218 7.21 0.55 -15.01
CA TYR A 218 7.20 0.46 -13.55
C TYR A 218 5.85 0.81 -12.92
N MET A 219 5.01 1.60 -13.61
CA MET A 219 3.67 1.88 -13.10
C MET A 219 2.74 0.67 -13.18
N CYS A 220 2.98 -0.27 -14.11
CA CYS A 220 2.08 -1.41 -14.29
C CYS A 220 2.02 -2.34 -13.06
N GLY A 221 3.09 -2.38 -12.25
CA GLY A 221 3.16 -3.14 -11.00
C GLY A 221 2.49 -2.46 -9.80
N ILE A 222 2.22 -1.16 -9.88
CA ILE A 222 1.52 -0.43 -8.82
C ILE A 222 0.02 -0.75 -8.87
N SER A 223 -0.64 -0.81 -7.71
CA SER A 223 -2.08 -1.08 -7.61
C SER A 223 -2.90 -0.05 -8.39
N ARG A 224 -3.99 -0.51 -9.02
CA ARG A 224 -4.79 0.32 -9.96
C ARG A 224 -5.38 1.58 -9.28
N TRP A 225 -5.79 1.47 -8.03
CA TRP A 225 -6.36 2.59 -7.26
C TRP A 225 -5.35 3.71 -6.99
N ILE A 226 -4.06 3.36 -6.85
CA ILE A 226 -2.97 4.34 -6.73
C ILE A 226 -2.68 4.94 -8.11
N ARG A 227 -2.50 4.10 -9.13
CA ARG A 227 -2.13 4.51 -10.50
C ARG A 227 -2.98 5.65 -11.06
N SER A 228 -4.29 5.66 -10.79
CA SER A 228 -5.19 6.69 -11.31
C SER A 228 -4.98 8.08 -10.68
N ARG A 229 -4.20 8.18 -9.60
CA ARG A 229 -3.99 9.42 -8.82
C ARG A 229 -2.50 9.80 -8.69
N VAL A 230 -1.61 9.14 -9.42
CA VAL A 230 -0.16 9.44 -9.37
C VAL A 230 0.14 10.69 -10.18
N ASN A 231 0.85 11.63 -9.57
CA ASN A 231 1.47 12.76 -10.25
C ASN A 231 3.00 12.59 -10.25
N HIS A 232 3.64 12.89 -11.38
CA HIS A 232 5.09 12.80 -11.51
C HIS A 232 5.73 14.16 -11.24
N HIS A 233 6.68 14.21 -10.31
CA HIS A 233 7.44 15.42 -9.99
C HIS A 233 8.92 15.22 -10.29
N CYS A 234 9.53 16.22 -10.93
CA CYS A 234 10.96 16.26 -11.24
C CYS A 234 11.74 17.26 -10.39
N SER A 235 11.06 18.08 -9.58
CA SER A 235 11.67 19.05 -8.66
C SER A 235 11.02 18.96 -7.27
N TRP A 236 11.80 19.32 -6.26
CA TRP A 236 11.31 19.39 -4.88
C TRP A 236 10.21 20.44 -4.71
N ASP A 237 10.38 21.64 -5.29
CA ASP A 237 9.42 22.74 -5.12
C ASP A 237 8.02 22.39 -5.64
N SER A 238 7.94 21.68 -6.77
CA SER A 238 6.66 21.23 -7.33
C SER A 238 5.98 20.21 -6.41
N LEU A 239 6.75 19.26 -5.89
CA LEU A 239 6.26 18.25 -4.94
C LEU A 239 5.79 18.92 -3.64
N GLU A 240 6.60 19.84 -3.10
CA GLU A 240 6.30 20.55 -1.85
C GLU A 240 5.02 21.38 -1.98
N CYS A 241 4.88 22.17 -3.05
CA CYS A 241 3.67 22.95 -3.30
C CYS A 241 2.42 22.06 -3.37
N GLN A 242 2.48 20.94 -4.12
CA GLN A 242 1.34 20.04 -4.22
C GLN A 242 1.01 19.36 -2.89
N LEU A 243 2.03 18.90 -2.15
CA LEU A 243 1.85 18.24 -0.87
C LEU A 243 1.25 19.20 0.17
N GLN A 244 1.76 20.43 0.25
CA GLN A 244 1.21 21.46 1.14
C GLN A 244 -0.25 21.79 0.80
N SER A 245 -0.59 21.91 -0.49
CA SER A 245 -1.97 22.16 -0.91
C SER A 245 -2.89 20.99 -0.55
N PHE A 246 -2.43 19.76 -0.77
CA PHE A 246 -3.18 18.54 -0.47
C PHE A 246 -3.49 18.42 1.03
N VAL A 247 -2.47 18.61 1.88
CA VAL A 247 -2.62 18.55 3.34
C VAL A 247 -3.57 19.63 3.83
N LYS A 248 -3.41 20.89 3.38
CA LYS A 248 -4.29 21.99 3.78
C LYS A 248 -5.76 21.77 3.38
N SER A 249 -6.00 21.20 2.19
CA SER A 249 -7.37 20.88 1.74
C SER A 249 -8.04 19.90 2.68
N HIS A 250 -7.39 18.76 2.95
CA HIS A 250 -7.97 17.73 3.80
C HIS A 250 -8.04 18.12 5.28
N GLU A 251 -7.09 18.89 5.80
CA GLU A 251 -7.21 19.46 7.16
C GLU A 251 -8.41 20.40 7.29
N THR A 252 -8.78 21.10 6.21
CA THR A 252 -9.95 21.99 6.19
C THR A 252 -11.24 21.18 6.13
N GLU A 253 -11.29 20.17 5.25
CA GLU A 253 -12.42 19.23 5.15
C GLU A 253 -12.68 18.53 6.49
N GLU A 254 -11.65 17.99 7.14
CA GLU A 254 -11.78 17.36 8.46
C GLU A 254 -12.30 18.32 9.54
N LYS A 255 -11.95 19.62 9.47
CA LYS A 255 -12.44 20.61 10.43
C LYS A 255 -13.93 20.90 10.21
N VAL A 256 -14.35 20.98 8.95
CA VAL A 256 -15.75 21.20 8.59
C VAL A 256 -16.59 20.00 9.01
N GLU A 257 -16.16 18.78 8.69
CA GLU A 257 -16.86 17.55 9.10
C GLU A 257 -17.03 17.48 10.62
N ARG A 258 -15.97 17.77 11.38
CA ARG A 258 -16.05 17.82 12.85
C ARG A 258 -17.03 18.88 13.36
N GLN A 259 -17.08 20.05 12.74
CA GLN A 259 -18.04 21.09 13.12
C GLN A 259 -19.48 20.67 12.86
N VAL A 260 -19.72 19.95 11.75
CA VAL A 260 -21.04 19.39 11.44
C VAL A 260 -21.43 18.32 12.48
N GLU A 261 -20.52 17.39 12.80
CA GLU A 261 -20.76 16.36 13.83
C GLU A 261 -21.06 16.97 15.21
N ASP A 262 -20.29 17.98 15.64
CA ASP A 262 -20.52 18.64 16.93
C ASP A 262 -21.86 19.42 16.94
N LEU A 263 -22.31 19.99 15.81
CA LEU A 263 -23.62 20.63 15.71
C LEU A 263 -24.75 19.61 15.77
N ASP A 264 -24.63 18.49 15.05
CA ASP A 264 -25.61 17.41 15.09
C ASP A 264 -25.75 16.83 16.51
N GLU A 265 -24.65 16.70 17.27
CA GLU A 265 -24.69 16.29 18.69
C GLU A 265 -25.40 17.31 19.60
N ILE A 266 -25.31 18.62 19.29
CA ILE A 266 -25.98 19.68 20.07
C ILE A 266 -27.50 19.69 19.80
N PHE A 267 -27.92 19.33 18.58
CA PHE A 267 -29.32 19.41 18.15
C PHE A 267 -30.07 18.06 18.13
N ALA A 268 -29.40 16.95 18.47
CA ALA A 268 -30.00 15.62 18.65
C ALA A 268 -30.56 15.41 20.07
#